data_AF-A0A554V3K1-F1
#
_entry.id   AF-A0A554V3K1-F1
#
_cell.length_a   1.000
_cell.length_b   1.000
_cell.length_c   1.000
_cell.angle_alpha   90.00
_cell.angle_beta   90.00
_cell.angle_gamma   90.00
#
_symmetry.space_group_name_H-M   'P 1'
#
loop_
_entity.id
_entity.type
_entity.pdbx_description
1 polymer ?
#
loop_
_entity_poly.entity_id
_entity_poly.type
_entity_poly.pdbx_seq_one_letter_code
_entity_poly.pdbx_strand_id
1 'polypeptide(L)'
;MPAIASADTDPNDPYGFNAVRDRTDYFVAPLAPGALFGDKATSPIIISPFGTSQKIECRGDGHYVQIHDCVQYDLAGNPHNLAPVGMFFRTVYFYS
;
A
#
# COMPACT_ATOMS: atom_id res chain seq x y z
N MET A 1 2.53 -25.24 -13.00
CA MET A 1 1.76 -24.78 -11.83
C MET A 1 2.49 -23.54 -11.32
N PRO A 2 1.89 -22.34 -11.31
CA PRO A 2 2.61 -21.14 -10.91
C PRO A 2 2.90 -21.20 -9.40
N ALA A 3 4.13 -20.86 -9.03
CA ALA A 3 4.58 -20.84 -7.65
C ALA A 3 3.78 -19.79 -6.88
N ILE A 4 3.05 -20.25 -5.87
CA ILE A 4 2.42 -19.42 -4.86
C ILE A 4 3.60 -18.77 -4.12
N ALA A 5 3.77 -17.45 -4.23
CA ALA A 5 4.77 -16.73 -3.45
C ALA A 5 4.38 -16.83 -1.97
N SER A 6 4.82 -17.89 -1.32
CA SER A 6 4.89 -17.95 0.14
C SER A 6 5.81 -16.84 0.55
N ALA A 7 5.30 -15.87 1.33
CA ALA A 7 6.18 -14.99 2.08
C ALA A 7 7.09 -15.90 2.90
N ASP A 8 8.38 -15.95 2.58
CA ASP A 8 9.37 -16.61 3.41
C ASP A 8 9.29 -15.95 4.79
N THR A 9 8.64 -16.64 5.73
CA THR A 9 8.62 -16.25 7.12
C THR A 9 10.06 -16.27 7.60
N ASP A 10 10.71 -15.12 7.65
CA ASP A 10 11.99 -14.98 8.33
C ASP A 10 11.79 -15.49 9.76
N PRO A 11 12.60 -16.43 10.25
CA PRO A 11 12.41 -17.01 11.58
C PRO A 11 12.54 -15.96 12.71
N ASN A 12 13.13 -14.79 12.44
CA ASN A 12 13.20 -13.66 13.36
C ASN A 12 12.05 -12.65 13.18
N ASP A 13 11.22 -12.82 12.14
CA ASP A 13 10.03 -12.02 11.87
C ASP A 13 8.83 -12.92 11.48
N PRO A 14 8.33 -13.75 12.42
CA PRO A 14 7.33 -14.77 12.17
C PRO A 14 5.97 -14.23 11.70
N TYR A 15 5.73 -12.93 11.87
CA TYR A 15 4.51 -12.25 11.42
C TYR A 15 4.74 -11.34 10.21
N GLY A 16 5.97 -11.26 9.68
CA GLY A 16 6.30 -10.44 8.53
C GLY A 16 6.13 -8.94 8.80
N PHE A 17 6.43 -8.48 10.01
CA PHE A 17 6.40 -7.07 10.37
C PHE A 17 7.28 -6.23 9.43
N ASN A 18 8.47 -6.71 9.09
CA ASN A 18 9.41 -6.07 8.18
C ASN A 18 9.27 -6.54 6.72
N ALA A 19 8.39 -7.50 6.45
CA ALA A 19 8.21 -8.03 5.10
C ALA A 19 7.61 -6.96 4.18
N VAL A 20 8.36 -6.61 3.13
CA VAL A 20 7.93 -5.66 2.11
C VAL A 20 7.08 -6.39 1.06
N ARG A 21 5.89 -5.87 0.77
CA ARG A 21 4.97 -6.45 -0.22
C ARG A 21 4.39 -5.37 -1.13
N ASP A 22 4.17 -5.73 -2.38
CA ASP A 22 3.38 -4.91 -3.31
C ASP A 22 1.94 -4.81 -2.81
N ARG A 23 1.48 -3.58 -2.64
CA ARG A 23 0.15 -3.21 -2.14
C ARG A 23 -0.53 -2.21 -3.05
N THR A 24 -0.13 -2.13 -4.31
CA THR A 24 -0.71 -1.16 -5.26
C THR A 24 -2.24 -1.28 -5.31
N ASP A 25 -2.79 -2.50 -5.27
CA ASP A 25 -4.25 -2.78 -5.28
C ASP A 25 -4.99 -2.44 -3.98
N TYR A 26 -4.28 -2.17 -2.89
CA TYR A 26 -4.85 -1.76 -1.60
C TYR A 26 -5.27 -0.29 -1.62
N PHE A 27 -4.57 0.52 -2.41
CA PHE A 27 -4.83 1.94 -2.55
C PHE A 27 -5.80 2.22 -3.68
N VAL A 28 -6.45 3.37 -3.60
CA VAL A 28 -7.23 3.91 -4.71
C VAL A 28 -6.84 5.35 -4.98
N ALA A 29 -6.77 5.71 -6.25
CA ALA A 29 -6.57 7.11 -6.63
C ALA A 29 -7.83 7.92 -6.28
N PRO A 30 -7.71 9.23 -5.96
CA PRO A 30 -8.82 10.03 -5.44
C PRO A 30 -9.99 10.15 -6.41
N LEU A 31 -9.70 10.09 -7.72
CA LEU A 31 -10.67 10.22 -8.80
C LEU A 31 -10.99 8.89 -9.49
N ALA A 32 -10.55 7.76 -8.93
CA ALA A 32 -10.86 6.46 -9.50
C ALA A 32 -12.37 6.18 -9.41
N PRO A 33 -12.97 5.51 -10.40
CA PRO A 33 -14.36 5.08 -10.31
C PRO A 33 -14.56 4.17 -9.10
N GLY A 34 -15.61 4.42 -8.32
CA GLY A 34 -15.88 3.69 -7.07
C GLY A 34 -15.05 4.14 -5.86
N ALA A 35 -14.15 5.12 -6.02
CA ALA A 35 -13.34 5.62 -4.91
C ALA A 35 -14.21 6.30 -3.85
N LEU A 36 -15.21 7.11 -4.22
CA LEU A 36 -16.06 7.84 -3.27
C LEU A 36 -17.33 7.06 -2.88
N PHE A 37 -17.92 6.34 -3.83
CA PHE A 37 -19.13 5.55 -3.63
C PHE A 37 -18.99 4.26 -4.45
N GLY A 38 -18.83 3.11 -3.80
CA GLY A 38 -18.62 1.81 -4.45
C GLY A 38 -17.74 0.85 -3.63
N ASP A 39 -17.33 -0.26 -4.25
CA ASP A 39 -16.56 -1.34 -3.59
C ASP A 39 -15.18 -0.93 -3.07
N LYS A 40 -14.71 0.26 -3.46
CA LYS A 40 -13.42 0.83 -3.05
C LYS A 40 -13.58 1.99 -2.07
N ALA A 41 -14.78 2.28 -1.57
CA ALA A 41 -15.04 3.42 -0.67
C ALA A 41 -14.28 3.32 0.67
N THR A 42 -13.95 2.09 1.11
CA THR A 42 -13.20 1.83 2.34
C THR A 42 -11.69 1.70 2.13
N SER A 43 -11.23 1.52 0.88
CA SER A 43 -9.80 1.42 0.54
C SER A 43 -9.09 2.75 0.79
N PRO A 44 -7.88 2.81 1.37
CA PRO A 44 -7.18 4.08 1.57
C PRO A 44 -6.90 4.82 0.26
N ILE A 45 -6.94 6.16 0.32
CA ILE A 45 -6.66 7.02 -0.83
C ILE A 45 -5.17 7.29 -0.88
N ILE A 46 -4.58 7.22 -2.08
CA ILE A 46 -3.23 7.75 -2.32
C ILE A 46 -3.31 9.10 -3.05
N ILE A 47 -2.64 10.10 -2.50
CA ILE A 47 -2.42 11.42 -3.11
C ILE A 47 -0.97 11.46 -3.58
N SER A 48 -0.74 11.07 -4.83
CA SER A 48 0.57 11.14 -5.47
C SER A 48 0.46 11.57 -6.94
N PRO A 49 1.53 12.12 -7.53
CA PRO A 49 1.55 12.49 -8.95
C PRO A 49 1.29 11.30 -9.88
N PHE A 50 1.56 10.08 -9.39
CA PHE A 50 1.48 8.84 -10.14
C PHE A 50 0.21 8.03 -9.85
N GLY A 51 -0.55 8.39 -8.81
CA GLY A 51 -1.71 7.64 -8.35
C GLY A 51 -1.36 6.18 -8.06
N THR A 52 -2.19 5.24 -8.53
CA THR A 52 -1.93 3.79 -8.46
C THR A 52 -1.27 3.24 -9.74
N SER A 53 -0.80 4.10 -10.64
CA SER A 53 -0.11 3.69 -11.87
C SER A 53 1.35 3.30 -11.63
N GLN A 54 1.88 3.56 -10.44
CA GLN A 54 3.21 3.17 -10.01
C GLN A 54 3.14 2.26 -8.80
N LYS A 55 4.13 1.37 -8.71
CA LYS A 55 4.23 0.35 -7.67
C LYS A 55 4.29 1.00 -6.29
N ILE A 56 3.45 0.52 -5.39
CA ILE A 56 3.45 0.90 -3.97
C ILE A 56 3.81 -0.34 -3.16
N GLU A 57 4.88 -0.24 -2.40
CA GLU A 57 5.31 -1.30 -1.51
C GLU A 57 5.13 -0.87 -0.06
N CYS A 58 4.62 -1.75 0.78
CA CYS A 58 4.45 -1.49 2.20
C CYS A 58 4.97 -2.65 3.03
N ARG A 59 5.28 -2.35 4.29
CA ARG A 59 5.59 -3.35 5.30
C ARG A 59 4.32 -3.84 6.00
N GLY A 60 4.35 -5.10 6.40
CA GLY A 60 3.23 -5.77 7.07
C GLY A 60 2.31 -6.54 6.11
N ASP A 61 1.74 -7.62 6.63
CA ASP A 61 0.89 -8.54 5.90
C ASP A 61 -0.60 -8.12 5.88
N GLY A 62 -0.98 -7.09 6.64
CA GLY A 62 -2.34 -6.54 6.69
C GLY A 62 -3.37 -7.46 7.36
N HIS A 63 -2.99 -8.67 7.77
CA HIS A 63 -3.81 -9.60 8.52
C HIS A 63 -3.35 -9.68 9.98
N TYR A 64 -2.06 -9.94 10.23
CA TYR A 64 -1.45 -9.96 11.57
C TYR A 64 -0.75 -8.66 11.93
N VAL A 65 -0.08 -8.03 10.96
CA VAL A 65 0.62 -6.75 11.12
C VAL A 65 -0.07 -5.68 10.29
N GLN A 66 -0.41 -4.57 10.93
CA GLN A 66 -0.99 -3.42 10.24
C GLN A 66 -0.01 -2.87 9.20
N ILE A 67 -0.54 -2.50 8.03
CA ILE A 67 0.25 -1.96 6.93
C ILE A 67 0.89 -0.63 7.36
N HIS A 68 2.21 -0.53 7.26
CA HIS A 68 2.99 0.64 7.64
C HIS A 68 4.21 0.82 6.72
N ASP A 69 4.93 1.93 6.86
CA ASP A 69 6.14 2.26 6.08
C ASP A 69 5.99 2.00 4.58
N CYS A 70 4.96 2.62 4.00
CA CYS A 70 4.69 2.51 2.58
C CYS A 70 5.61 3.43 1.77
N VAL A 71 6.10 2.94 0.64
CA VAL A 71 6.88 3.68 -0.35
C VAL A 71 6.26 3.54 -1.73
N GLN A 72 6.30 4.60 -2.51
CA GLN A 72 5.97 4.57 -3.93
C GLN A 72 7.21 4.84 -4.77
N TYR A 73 7.38 4.07 -5.84
CA TYR A 73 8.47 4.26 -6.77
C TYR A 73 8.09 5.27 -7.86
N ASP A 74 8.99 6.20 -8.17
CA ASP A 74 8.82 7.09 -9.32
C ASP A 74 9.16 6.38 -10.65
N LEU A 75 9.00 7.10 -11.77
CA LEU A 75 9.30 6.58 -13.11
C LEU A 75 10.79 6.20 -13.32
N ALA A 76 11.69 6.73 -12.49
CA ALA A 76 13.12 6.42 -12.49
C ALA A 76 13.47 5.31 -11.49
N GLY A 77 12.50 4.79 -10.73
CA GLY A 77 12.68 3.75 -9.73
C GLY A 77 13.21 4.26 -8.38
N ASN A 78 13.15 5.57 -8.09
CA ASN A 78 13.50 6.06 -6.75
C ASN A 78 12.33 5.85 -5.79
N PRO A 79 12.57 5.37 -4.55
CA PRO A 79 11.53 5.23 -3.55
C PRO A 79 11.22 6.56 -2.86
N HIS A 80 9.93 6.87 -2.72
CA HIS A 80 9.41 8.04 -2.00
C HIS A 80 8.44 7.61 -0.92
N ASN A 81 8.49 8.23 0.25
CA ASN A 81 7.71 7.79 1.40
C ASN A 81 6.25 8.23 1.26
N LEU A 82 5.34 7.38 1.74
CA LEU A 82 3.91 7.66 1.80
C LEU A 82 3.50 7.93 3.24
N ALA A 83 3.24 9.20 3.55
CA ALA A 83 2.83 9.62 4.88
C ALA A 83 1.32 9.38 5.08
N PRO A 84 0.91 8.51 6.03
CA PRO A 84 -0.50 8.33 6.34
C PRO A 84 -1.03 9.52 7.15
N VAL A 85 -2.14 10.08 6.69
CA VAL A 85 -2.97 11.05 7.39
C VAL A 85 -4.33 10.39 7.60
N GLY A 86 -4.57 9.99 8.84
CA GLY A 86 -5.87 9.44 9.23
C GLY A 86 -6.94 10.52 9.20
N MET A 87 -7.96 10.35 8.35
CA MET A 87 -9.22 11.07 8.45
C MET A 87 -10.28 10.18 9.10
N PHE A 88 -11.27 10.82 9.73
CA PHE A 88 -12.33 10.18 10.51
C PHE A 88 -13.12 9.07 9.78
N PHE A 89 -13.12 9.08 8.44
CA PHE A 89 -13.83 8.11 7.61
C PHE A 89 -12.89 7.27 6.72
N ARG A 90 -11.59 7.62 6.63
CA ARG A 90 -10.65 6.99 5.68
C ARG A 90 -9.20 7.41 5.93
N THR A 91 -8.25 6.53 5.66
CA THR A 91 -6.82 6.90 5.66
C THR A 91 -6.42 7.44 4.28
N VAL A 92 -5.71 8.57 4.27
CA VAL A 92 -5.15 9.19 3.07
C VAL A 92 -3.63 9.13 3.17
N TYR A 93 -2.96 8.67 2.13
CA TYR A 93 -1.49 8.61 2.06
C TYR A 93 -0.98 9.70 1.12
N PHE A 94 -0.05 10.51 1.59
CA PHE A 94 0.57 11.57 0.80
C PHE A 94 1.97 11.17 0.37
N TYR A 95 2.24 11.39 -0.91
CA TYR A 95 3.58 11.30 -1.46
C TYR A 95 4.45 12.44 -0.90
N SER A 96 5.61 12.09 -0.31
CA SER A 96 6.56 13.03 0.29
C SER A 96 8.00 12.78 -0.15
#